data_AF-A0A814YUP0-F1
#
_entry.id   AF-A0A814YUP0-F1
#
_cell.length_a   1.000
_cell.length_b   1.000
_cell.length_c   1.000
_cell.angle_alpha   90.00
_cell.angle_beta   90.00
_cell.angle_gamma   90.00
#
_symmetry.space_group_name_H-M   'P 1'
#
loop_
_entity.id
_entity.type
_entity.pdbx_description
1 polymer ?
#
loop_
_entity_poly.entity_id
_entity_poly.type
_entity_poly.pdbx_seq_one_letter_code
_entity_poly.pdbx_strand_id
1 'polypeptide(L)'
;MQNVQLIYICTFRLIYIWNLECTIKLGEAAFNCYDNNKETSRSWRELKQHLLDRFKQSRSTPTTQLKERKQQPGETLIAYYDDILDLCKQVDNNIPLNIIVDYLQDGLRHELKIHIKRQLKALNDEPTPAMFSKIACDEEELHITTPT
;
A
#
# COMPACT_ATOMS: atom_id res chain seq x y z
N MET A 1 -36.85 -9.93 -42.95
CA MET A 1 -35.76 -10.56 -42.18
C MET A 1 -34.40 -9.88 -42.46
N GLN A 2 -34.29 -8.55 -42.33
CA GLN A 2 -33.03 -7.80 -42.60
C GLN A 2 -32.52 -7.02 -41.38
N ASN A 3 -33.38 -6.72 -40.39
CA ASN A 3 -32.99 -5.93 -39.21
C ASN A 3 -32.21 -6.70 -38.12
N VAL A 4 -32.27 -8.05 -38.12
CA VAL A 4 -31.58 -8.85 -37.09
C VAL A 4 -30.08 -8.97 -37.37
N GLN A 5 -29.66 -8.97 -38.65
CA GLN A 5 -28.24 -9.05 -39.01
C GLN A 5 -27.48 -7.74 -38.76
N LEU A 6 -28.11 -6.58 -38.93
CA LEU A 6 -27.50 -5.28 -38.68
C LEU A 6 -27.20 -5.06 -37.18
N ILE A 7 -28.10 -5.49 -36.29
CA ILE A 7 -27.88 -5.41 -34.84
C ILE A 7 -26.70 -6.31 -34.43
N TYR A 8 -26.63 -7.53 -34.97
CA TYR A 8 -25.55 -8.48 -34.67
C TYR A 8 -24.17 -7.96 -35.12
N ILE A 9 -24.10 -7.31 -36.29
CA ILE A 9 -22.86 -6.74 -36.85
C ILE A 9 -22.42 -5.49 -36.04
N CYS A 10 -23.36 -4.65 -35.61
CA CYS A 10 -23.07 -3.49 -34.78
C CYS A 10 -22.59 -3.87 -33.38
N THR A 11 -23.18 -4.89 -32.74
CA THR A 11 -22.71 -5.39 -31.44
C THR A 11 -21.34 -6.05 -31.56
N PHE A 12 -21.08 -6.82 -32.63
CA PHE A 12 -19.77 -7.45 -32.84
C PHE A 12 -18.66 -6.43 -33.08
N ARG A 13 -18.90 -5.41 -33.92
CA ARG A 13 -17.91 -4.35 -34.18
C ARG A 13 -17.61 -3.49 -32.95
N LEU A 14 -18.61 -3.15 -32.15
CA LEU A 14 -18.41 -2.39 -30.92
C LEU A 14 -17.65 -3.20 -29.86
N ILE A 15 -17.95 -4.50 -29.73
CA ILE A 15 -17.19 -5.42 -28.87
C ILE A 15 -15.74 -5.54 -29.35
N TYR A 16 -15.49 -5.66 -30.65
CA TYR A 16 -14.14 -5.83 -31.23
C TYR A 16 -13.27 -4.56 -31.08
N ILE A 17 -13.85 -3.38 -31.28
CA ILE A 17 -13.15 -2.10 -31.14
C ILE A 17 -12.81 -1.84 -29.66
N TRP A 18 -13.73 -2.13 -28.73
CA TRP A 18 -13.44 -2.09 -27.29
C TRP A 18 -12.37 -3.11 -26.87
N ASN A 19 -12.39 -4.32 -27.46
CA ASN A 19 -11.39 -5.37 -27.21
C ASN A 19 -9.97 -4.91 -27.58
N LEU A 20 -9.85 -4.23 -28.72
CA LEU A 20 -8.57 -3.74 -29.25
C LEU A 20 -8.02 -2.59 -28.40
N GLU A 21 -8.88 -1.70 -27.91
CA GLU A 21 -8.46 -0.55 -27.09
C GLU A 21 -8.04 -0.96 -25.67
N CYS A 22 -8.67 -1.99 -25.10
CA CYS A 22 -8.25 -2.57 -23.83
C CYS A 22 -6.92 -3.29 -23.93
N THR A 23 -6.68 -4.08 -24.99
CA THR A 23 -5.47 -4.90 -25.14
C THR A 23 -4.20 -4.07 -25.36
N ILE A 24 -4.30 -2.90 -26.01
CA ILE A 24 -3.16 -1.99 -26.23
C ILE A 24 -2.63 -1.36 -24.93
N LYS A 25 -3.44 -1.30 -23.86
CA LYS A 25 -3.07 -0.68 -22.57
C LYS A 25 -2.75 -1.67 -21.45
N LEU A 26 -2.84 -2.97 -21.71
CA LEU A 26 -2.60 -3.99 -20.69
C LEU A 26 -1.15 -4.48 -20.76
N GLY A 27 -0.42 -4.36 -19.65
CA GLY A 27 0.86 -5.05 -19.49
C GLY A 27 0.70 -6.57 -19.59
N GLU A 28 1.78 -7.29 -19.86
CA GLU A 28 1.79 -8.73 -20.21
C GLU A 28 1.00 -9.62 -19.24
N ALA A 29 1.13 -9.38 -17.92
CA ALA A 29 0.40 -10.12 -16.90
C ALA A 29 -1.12 -9.84 -16.91
N ALA A 30 -1.51 -8.61 -17.24
CA ALA A 30 -2.92 -8.21 -17.33
C ALA A 30 -3.56 -8.66 -18.63
N PHE A 31 -2.79 -8.67 -19.73
CA PHE A 31 -3.19 -9.25 -21.01
C PHE A 31 -3.41 -10.77 -20.88
N ASN A 32 -2.46 -11.51 -20.31
CA ASN A 32 -2.60 -12.95 -20.10
C ASN A 32 -3.80 -13.29 -19.19
N CYS A 33 -4.09 -12.46 -18.19
CA CYS A 33 -5.28 -12.64 -17.36
C CYS A 33 -6.57 -12.41 -18.16
N TYR A 34 -6.61 -11.35 -18.97
CA TYR A 34 -7.75 -11.06 -19.84
C TYR A 34 -7.98 -12.20 -20.84
N ASP A 35 -6.94 -12.63 -21.53
CA ASP A 35 -7.01 -13.65 -22.59
C ASP A 35 -7.54 -14.99 -22.06
N ASN A 36 -7.09 -15.40 -20.87
CA ASN A 36 -7.55 -16.62 -20.21
C ASN A 36 -9.00 -16.56 -19.69
N ASN A 37 -9.56 -15.37 -19.48
CA ASN A 37 -10.90 -15.20 -18.89
C ASN A 37 -11.94 -14.65 -19.87
N LYS A 38 -11.54 -14.21 -21.07
CA LYS A 38 -12.45 -13.59 -22.05
C LYS A 38 -13.50 -14.56 -22.60
N GLU A 39 -13.17 -15.84 -22.70
CA GLU A 39 -14.08 -16.87 -23.22
C GLU A 39 -14.98 -17.49 -22.14
N THR A 40 -14.53 -17.45 -20.88
CA THR A 40 -15.25 -18.00 -19.73
C THR A 40 -16.17 -16.99 -19.05
N SER A 41 -15.89 -15.69 -19.20
CA SER A 41 -16.74 -14.62 -18.67
C SER A 41 -17.91 -14.33 -19.61
N ARG A 42 -19.14 -14.53 -19.15
CA ARG A 42 -20.36 -14.33 -19.95
C ARG A 42 -20.81 -12.87 -19.98
N SER A 43 -20.22 -12.02 -19.14
CA SER A 43 -20.51 -10.59 -19.09
C SER A 43 -19.28 -9.76 -18.69
N TRP A 44 -19.27 -8.48 -19.08
CA TRP A 44 -18.26 -7.52 -18.63
C TRP A 44 -18.17 -7.44 -17.10
N ARG A 45 -19.30 -7.58 -16.41
CA ARG A 45 -19.36 -7.56 -14.94
C ARG A 45 -18.54 -8.70 -14.32
N GLU A 46 -18.63 -9.90 -14.87
CA GLU A 46 -17.86 -11.07 -14.41
C GLU A 46 -16.37 -10.90 -14.70
N LEU A 47 -16.02 -10.50 -15.92
CA LEU A 47 -14.63 -10.25 -16.29
C LEU A 47 -14.00 -9.16 -15.41
N LYS A 48 -14.73 -8.06 -15.17
CA LYS A 48 -14.30 -6.98 -14.27
C LYS A 48 -14.06 -7.49 -12.86
N GLN A 49 -14.93 -8.37 -12.34
CA GLN A 49 -14.78 -8.94 -11.02
C GLN A 49 -13.55 -9.86 -10.95
N HIS A 50 -13.31 -10.71 -11.95
CA HIS A 50 -12.13 -11.57 -12.02
C HIS A 50 -10.82 -10.76 -12.06
N LEU A 51 -10.79 -9.68 -12.86
CA LEU A 51 -9.66 -8.77 -12.91
C LEU A 51 -9.47 -8.08 -11.56
N LEU A 52 -10.55 -7.59 -10.93
CA LEU A 52 -10.47 -6.99 -9.61
C LEU A 52 -9.97 -7.98 -8.56
N ASP A 53 -10.43 -9.23 -8.55
CA ASP A 53 -10.02 -10.20 -7.53
C ASP A 53 -8.55 -10.61 -7.71
N ARG A 54 -8.12 -10.85 -8.95
CA ARG A 54 -6.72 -11.19 -9.27
C ARG A 54 -5.75 -10.04 -8.98
N PHE A 55 -6.11 -8.80 -9.30
CA PHE A 55 -5.23 -7.65 -9.11
C PHE A 55 -5.44 -6.93 -7.76
N LYS A 56 -6.53 -7.17 -7.02
CA LYS A 56 -6.64 -6.77 -5.60
C LYS A 56 -5.68 -7.55 -4.73
N GLN A 57 -5.45 -8.84 -5.02
CA GLN A 57 -4.42 -9.65 -4.35
C GLN A 57 -2.99 -9.12 -4.57
N SER A 58 -2.78 -8.27 -5.60
CA SER A 58 -1.50 -7.61 -5.84
C SER A 58 -1.28 -6.36 -4.98
N ARG A 59 -2.29 -5.88 -4.24
CA ARG A 59 -2.07 -4.85 -3.23
C ARG A 59 -1.59 -5.53 -1.96
N SER A 60 -0.42 -5.13 -1.48
CA SER A 60 0.11 -5.58 -0.19
C SER A 60 -0.95 -5.38 0.89
N THR A 61 -1.17 -6.40 1.72
CA THR A 61 -2.11 -6.30 2.84
C THR A 61 -1.63 -5.23 3.82
N PRO A 62 -2.51 -4.57 4.61
CA PRO A 62 -2.07 -3.63 5.65
C PRO A 62 -1.02 -4.23 6.59
N THR A 63 -1.12 -5.53 6.89
CA THR A 63 -0.12 -6.26 7.68
C THR A 63 1.24 -6.35 6.99
N THR A 64 1.26 -6.58 5.67
CA THR A 64 2.49 -6.60 4.86
C THR A 64 3.09 -5.19 4.80
N GLN A 65 2.27 -4.18 4.52
CA GLN A 65 2.69 -2.78 4.47
C GLN A 65 3.31 -2.34 5.79
N LEU A 66 2.67 -2.65 6.93
CA LEU A 66 3.18 -2.32 8.26
C LEU A 66 4.55 -2.95 8.54
N LYS A 67 4.76 -4.22 8.15
CA LYS A 67 6.05 -4.92 8.32
C LYS A 67 7.16 -4.35 7.44
N GLU A 68 6.82 -3.92 6.23
CA GLU A 68 7.78 -3.43 5.24
C GLU A 68 8.02 -1.91 5.34
N ARG A 69 7.18 -1.18 6.09
CA ARG A 69 7.25 0.28 6.19
C ARG A 69 8.53 0.72 6.91
N LYS A 70 9.43 1.34 6.15
CA LYS A 70 10.62 2.05 6.62
C LYS A 70 10.47 3.54 6.36
N GLN A 71 11.03 4.38 7.24
CA GLN A 71 11.14 5.81 7.02
C GLN A 71 11.91 6.08 5.72
N GLN A 72 11.34 6.88 4.83
CA GLN A 72 11.95 7.19 3.55
C GLN A 72 13.02 8.29 3.67
N PRO A 73 14.00 8.36 2.76
CA PRO A 73 14.94 9.47 2.72
C PRO A 73 14.20 10.82 2.54
N GLY A 74 14.42 11.77 3.44
CA GLY A 74 13.77 13.08 3.42
C GLY A 74 12.35 13.12 3.99
N GLU A 75 11.82 11.99 4.45
CA GLU A 75 10.55 11.93 5.17
C GLU A 75 10.72 12.41 6.62
N THR A 76 9.84 13.32 7.03
CA THR A 76 9.79 13.80 8.42
C THR A 76 9.35 12.69 9.35
N LEU A 77 9.82 12.75 10.59
CA LEU A 77 9.51 11.70 11.55
C LEU A 77 8.03 11.66 11.92
N ILE A 78 7.38 12.82 11.95
CA ILE A 78 5.94 12.95 12.20
C ILE A 78 5.13 12.24 11.10
N ALA A 79 5.47 12.46 9.82
CA ALA A 79 4.78 11.81 8.71
C ALA A 79 4.95 10.28 8.77
N TYR A 80 6.16 9.80 9.04
CA TYR A 80 6.42 8.37 9.25
C TYR A 80 5.61 7.79 10.42
N TYR A 81 5.54 8.53 11.54
CA TYR A 81 4.81 8.11 12.73
C TYR A 81 3.31 7.99 12.48
N ASP A 82 2.70 9.00 11.86
CA ASP A 82 1.26 9.02 11.56
C ASP A 82 0.87 7.87 10.61
N ASP A 83 1.69 7.61 9.59
CA ASP A 83 1.51 6.49 8.67
C ASP A 83 1.53 5.13 9.39
N ILE A 84 2.46 4.93 10.32
CA ILE A 84 2.54 3.68 11.10
C ILE A 84 1.30 3.53 12.00
N LEU A 85 0.84 4.61 12.64
CA LEU A 85 -0.39 4.56 13.45
C LEU A 85 -1.62 4.20 12.60
N ASP A 86 -1.73 4.77 11.40
CA ASP A 86 -2.86 4.50 10.52
C ASP A 86 -2.80 3.08 9.94
N LEU A 87 -1.62 2.56 9.63
CA LEU A 87 -1.44 1.15 9.26
C LEU A 87 -1.77 0.21 10.42
N CYS A 88 -1.39 0.55 11.65
CA CYS A 88 -1.76 -0.20 12.85
C CYS A 88 -3.29 -0.28 12.99
N LYS A 89 -4.02 0.85 12.90
CA LYS A 89 -5.49 0.88 12.97
C LYS A 89 -6.16 0.04 11.87
N GLN A 90 -5.57 0.03 10.67
CA GLN A 90 -6.07 -0.78 9.55
C GLN A 90 -5.87 -2.28 9.76
N VAL A 91 -4.86 -2.68 10.52
CA VAL A 91 -4.60 -4.08 10.88
C VAL A 91 -5.48 -4.52 12.04
N ASP A 92 -5.44 -3.77 13.15
CA ASP A 92 -6.25 -4.00 14.35
C ASP A 92 -6.29 -2.71 15.19
N ASN A 93 -7.49 -2.28 15.59
CA ASN A 93 -7.67 -1.10 16.43
C ASN A 93 -7.12 -1.27 17.86
N ASN A 94 -6.85 -2.49 18.30
CA ASN A 94 -6.40 -2.81 19.66
C ASN A 94 -4.96 -3.34 19.72
N ILE A 95 -4.10 -2.97 18.75
CA ILE A 95 -2.68 -3.33 18.81
C ILE A 95 -2.05 -2.78 20.10
N PRO A 96 -1.35 -3.60 20.89
CA PRO A 96 -0.64 -3.16 22.08
C PRO A 96 0.37 -2.05 21.79
N LEU A 97 0.45 -1.05 22.67
CA LEU A 97 1.30 0.14 22.47
C LEU A 97 2.78 -0.19 22.30
N ASN A 98 3.29 -1.18 23.02
CA ASN A 98 4.67 -1.64 22.89
C ASN A 98 4.97 -2.20 21.50
N ILE A 99 4.02 -2.91 20.89
CA ILE A 99 4.16 -3.44 19.53
C ILE A 99 4.18 -2.31 18.49
N ILE A 100 3.38 -1.26 18.70
CA ILE A 100 3.43 -0.06 17.86
C ILE A 100 4.82 0.59 17.94
N VAL A 101 5.37 0.70 19.14
CA VAL A 101 6.73 1.21 19.36
C VAL A 101 7.78 0.33 18.68
N ASP A 102 7.65 -0.99 18.71
CA ASP A 102 8.56 -1.89 18.00
C ASP A 102 8.55 -1.63 16.48
N TYR A 103 7.37 -1.47 15.88
CA TYR A 103 7.25 -1.12 14.46
C TYR A 103 7.91 0.22 14.13
N LEU A 104 7.67 1.23 14.96
CA LEU A 104 8.29 2.55 14.83
C LEU A 104 9.82 2.48 14.93
N GLN A 105 10.36 1.75 15.91
CA GLN A 105 11.80 1.61 16.10
C GLN A 105 12.48 0.83 14.97
N ASP A 106 11.81 -0.16 14.40
CA ASP A 106 12.40 -1.00 13.37
C ASP A 106 12.42 -0.34 12.00
N GLY A 107 11.50 0.58 11.74
CA GLY A 107 11.43 1.31 10.48
C GLY A 107 12.21 2.63 10.44
N LEU A 108 12.68 3.15 11.57
CA LEU A 108 13.50 4.37 11.64
C LEU A 108 14.79 4.30 10.79
N ARG A 109 15.17 5.48 10.27
CA ARG A 109 16.47 5.68 9.63
C ARG A 109 17.63 5.43 10.59
N HIS A 110 18.74 4.92 10.06
CA HIS A 110 19.84 4.37 10.88
C HIS A 110 20.46 5.41 11.82
N GLU A 111 20.55 6.65 11.37
CA GLU A 111 21.17 7.78 12.07
C GLU A 111 20.46 8.10 13.39
N LEU A 112 19.12 8.08 13.35
CA LEU A 112 18.28 8.34 14.52
C LEU A 112 18.07 7.11 15.39
N LYS A 113 18.10 5.92 14.78
CA LYS A 113 17.73 4.65 15.43
C LYS A 113 18.55 4.37 16.70
N ILE A 114 19.85 4.64 16.69
CA ILE A 114 20.72 4.37 17.83
C ILE A 114 20.41 5.30 19.00
N HIS A 115 20.24 6.60 18.72
CA HIS A 115 19.99 7.62 19.74
C HIS A 115 18.61 7.43 20.39
N ILE A 116 17.57 7.26 19.57
CA ILE A 116 16.20 7.03 20.04
C ILE A 116 16.11 5.74 20.88
N LYS A 117 16.72 4.63 20.42
CA LYS A 117 16.72 3.36 21.20
C LYS A 117 17.39 3.51 22.56
N ARG A 118 18.46 4.30 22.66
CA ARG A 118 19.14 4.56 23.94
C ARG A 118 18.27 5.38 24.89
N GLN A 119 17.63 6.43 24.38
CA GLN A 119 16.74 7.27 25.19
C GLN A 119 15.51 6.50 25.68
N LEU A 120 14.89 5.68 24.82
CA LEU A 120 13.76 4.83 25.21
C LEU A 120 14.13 3.78 26.25
N LYS A 121 15.34 3.22 26.18
CA LYS A 121 15.83 2.27 27.20
C LYS A 121 16.16 2.93 28.53
N ALA A 122 16.50 4.22 28.52
CA ALA A 122 16.78 4.99 29.73
C ALA A 122 15.51 5.37 30.50
N LEU A 123 14.35 5.34 29.83
CA LEU A 123 13.05 5.45 30.49
C LEU A 123 12.76 4.11 31.17
N ASN A 124 12.63 4.13 32.49
CA ASN A 124 12.31 2.95 33.30
C ASN A 124 10.85 2.46 33.13
N ASP A 125 10.07 3.16 32.29
CA ASP A 125 8.65 2.91 32.02
C ASP A 125 8.45 2.16 30.69
N GLU A 126 7.30 1.51 30.51
CA GLU A 126 6.94 0.93 29.22
C GLU A 126 6.83 2.04 28.15
N PRO A 127 7.55 1.91 27.02
CA PRO A 127 7.58 2.95 26.01
C PRO A 127 6.23 3.04 25.30
N THR A 128 5.69 4.25 25.21
CA THR A 128 4.45 4.54 24.48
C THR A 128 4.73 5.24 23.14
N PRO A 129 3.83 5.15 22.14
CA PRO A 129 3.97 5.89 20.89
C PRO A 129 4.14 7.40 21.06
N ALA A 130 3.45 7.99 22.04
CA ALA A 130 3.59 9.41 22.36
C ALA A 130 4.99 9.75 22.89
N MET A 131 5.57 8.91 23.75
CA MET A 131 6.94 9.09 24.25
C MET A 131 7.96 8.93 23.10
N PHE A 132 7.75 7.95 22.23
CA PHE A 132 8.55 7.79 21.02
C PHE A 132 8.51 9.07 20.17
N SER A 133 7.32 9.56 19.84
CA SER A 133 7.14 10.75 18.98
C SER A 133 7.90 11.96 19.53
N LYS A 134 7.80 12.20 20.85
CA LYS A 134 8.51 13.30 21.50
C LYS A 134 10.03 13.20 21.35
N ILE A 135 10.62 12.08 21.79
CA ILE A 135 12.08 11.84 21.73
C ILE A 135 12.60 11.94 20.30
N ALA A 136 11.83 11.38 19.38
CA ALA A 136 12.23 11.27 18.00
C ALA A 136 12.16 12.62 17.26
N CYS A 137 11.21 13.49 17.60
CA CYS A 137 11.19 14.88 17.14
C CYS A 137 12.37 15.68 17.71
N ASP A 138 12.63 15.56 19.01
CA ASP A 138 13.76 16.25 19.67
C ASP A 138 15.10 15.87 18.99
N GLU A 139 15.29 14.59 18.64
CA GLU A 139 16.49 14.11 17.96
C GLU A 139 16.57 14.57 16.48
N GLU A 140 15.44 14.67 15.78
CA GLU A 140 15.40 15.17 14.40
C GLU A 140 15.79 16.65 14.33
N GLU A 141 15.35 17.48 15.28
CA GLU A 141 15.73 18.90 15.38
C GLU A 141 17.24 19.10 15.63
N LEU A 142 17.84 18.26 16.48
CA LEU A 142 19.28 18.29 16.76
C LEU A 142 20.12 17.94 15.52
N HIS A 143 19.63 17.02 14.68
CA HIS A 143 20.28 16.65 13.43
C HIS A 143 20.15 17.70 12.32
N ILE A 144 19.10 18.51 12.31
CA ILE A 144 18.92 19.61 11.35
C ILE A 144 19.85 20.79 11.67
N THR A 145 20.18 20.98 12.96
CA THR A 145 20.96 22.14 13.45
C THR A 145 22.47 21.92 13.47
N THR A 146 22.95 20.71 13.20
CA THR A 146 24.38 20.38 13.09
C THR A 146 24.78 20.15 11.63
N PRO A 147 25.23 21.20 10.90
CA PRO A 147 25.74 21.01 9.55
C PRO A 147 27.02 20.18 9.60
N THR A 148 27.03 19.07 8.87
CA THR A 148 28.21 18.24 8.63
C THR A 148 29.15 18.91 7.64
#